data_AF-A0A7S1E8R8-F1
#
_entry.id   AF-A0A7S1E8R8-F1
#
_cell.length_a   1.000
_cell.length_b   1.000
_cell.length_c   1.000
_cell.angle_alpha   90.00
_cell.angle_beta   90.00
_cell.angle_gamma   90.00
#
_symmetry.space_group_name_H-M   'P 1'
#
loop_
_entity.id
_entity.type
_entity.pdbx_description
1 polymer ?
#
loop_
_entity_poly.entity_id
_entity_poly.type
_entity_poly.pdbx_seq_one_letter_code
_entity_poly.pdbx_strand_id
1 'polypeptide(L)'
;KKVNTDAAEKEKIMSRNELEAYLYNLKNSINDTLEGKLTAEDKETLSKTVDDALIWFEDNPAAEKSEYDDKQKEVEAVANPILKKAYESGAGGNSADDDFMGEDVDGVDDGPSVEEVD
;
A
#
# COMPACT_ATOMS: atom_id res chain seq x y z
N LYS A 1 -9.78 13.34 -31.11
CA LYS A 1 -9.16 12.22 -30.36
C LYS A 1 -8.39 12.82 -29.20
N LYS A 2 -9.06 13.02 -28.05
CA LYS A 2 -8.50 13.72 -26.87
C LYS A 2 -8.83 13.02 -25.55
N VAL A 3 -9.44 11.83 -25.60
CA VAL A 3 -10.05 11.15 -24.45
C VAL A 3 -9.09 10.14 -23.79
N ASN A 4 -7.98 9.78 -24.46
CA ASN A 4 -7.08 8.73 -23.98
C ASN A 4 -5.91 9.24 -23.11
N THR A 5 -5.70 10.55 -23.04
CA THR A 5 -4.65 11.17 -22.23
C THR A 5 -5.12 11.42 -20.79
N ASP A 6 -6.38 11.81 -20.59
CA ASP A 6 -6.91 12.08 -19.24
C ASP A 6 -7.00 10.81 -18.37
N ALA A 7 -7.29 9.65 -18.97
CA ALA A 7 -7.37 8.38 -18.24
C ALA A 7 -6.00 7.93 -17.73
N ALA A 8 -4.97 7.95 -18.59
CA ALA A 8 -3.62 7.55 -18.20
C ALA A 8 -3.00 8.50 -17.15
N GLU A 9 -3.24 9.82 -17.29
CA GLU A 9 -2.81 10.79 -16.27
C GLU A 9 -3.54 10.58 -14.94
N LYS A 10 -4.84 10.27 -14.97
CA LYS A 10 -5.61 9.95 -13.77
C LYS A 10 -5.09 8.70 -13.06
N GLU A 11 -4.85 7.62 -13.80
CA GLU A 11 -4.30 6.37 -13.24
C GLU A 11 -2.92 6.58 -12.65
N LYS A 12 -2.07 7.40 -13.30
CA LYS A 12 -0.76 7.76 -12.76
C LYS A 12 -0.86 8.54 -11.45
N ILE A 13 -1.79 9.49 -11.34
CA ILE A 13 -2.04 10.24 -10.10
C ILE A 13 -2.53 9.30 -9.00
N MET A 14 -3.39 8.33 -9.32
CA MET A 14 -3.87 7.32 -8.37
C MET A 14 -2.71 6.47 -7.84
N SER A 15 -1.90 5.85 -8.70
CA SER A 15 -0.72 5.07 -8.28
C SER A 15 0.27 5.89 -7.46
N ARG A 16 0.48 7.17 -7.81
CA ARG A 16 1.32 8.08 -7.01
C ARG A 16 0.76 8.26 -5.60
N ASN A 17 -0.54 8.53 -5.48
CA ASN A 17 -1.18 8.77 -4.18
C ASN A 17 -1.24 7.48 -3.34
N GLU A 18 -1.44 6.32 -3.98
CA GLU A 18 -1.40 5.01 -3.33
C GLU A 18 -0.04 4.72 -2.72
N LEU A 19 1.04 4.92 -3.49
CA LEU A 19 2.41 4.76 -2.99
C LEU A 19 2.69 5.73 -1.84
N GLU A 20 2.33 7.00 -1.98
CA GLU A 20 2.51 8.01 -0.94
C GLU A 20 1.82 7.59 0.37
N ALA A 21 0.53 7.24 0.28
CA ALA A 21 -0.25 6.79 1.43
C ALA A 21 0.33 5.53 2.07
N TYR A 22 0.72 4.54 1.27
CA TYR A 22 1.32 3.29 1.74
C TYR A 22 2.61 3.56 2.52
N LEU A 23 3.52 4.38 1.98
CA LEU A 23 4.80 4.70 2.62
C LEU A 23 4.61 5.41 3.96
N TYR A 24 3.72 6.40 4.04
CA TYR A 24 3.44 7.11 5.29
C TYR A 24 2.74 6.21 6.31
N ASN A 25 1.78 5.38 5.88
CA ASN A 25 1.10 4.42 6.76
C ASN A 25 2.09 3.39 7.32
N LEU A 26 3.01 2.89 6.50
CA LEU A 26 4.04 1.95 6.93
C LEU A 26 5.02 2.63 7.90
N LYS A 27 5.44 3.87 7.61
CA LYS A 27 6.31 4.67 8.51
C LYS A 27 5.68 4.86 9.89
N ASN A 28 4.41 5.23 9.94
CA ASN A 28 3.69 5.40 11.21
C ASN A 28 3.54 4.04 11.92
N SER A 29 3.19 2.98 11.19
CA SER A 29 3.06 1.63 11.74
C SER A 29 4.36 1.13 12.40
N ILE A 30 5.53 1.41 11.81
CA ILE A 30 6.85 1.06 12.37
C ILE A 30 7.12 1.77 13.70
N ASN A 31 6.69 3.03 13.81
CA ASN A 31 6.94 3.87 14.98
C ASN A 31 5.91 3.71 16.09
N ASP A 32 4.68 3.29 15.75
CA ASP A 32 3.57 3.19 16.69
C ASP A 32 3.16 1.73 16.95
N THR A 33 2.60 1.05 15.93
CA THR A 33 1.90 -0.25 16.11
C THR A 33 2.86 -1.43 16.25
N LEU A 34 4.03 -1.33 15.63
CA LEU A 34 5.08 -2.35 15.59
C LEU A 34 6.23 -2.02 16.54
N GLU A 35 6.13 -0.91 17.28
CA GLU A 35 7.10 -0.55 18.29
C GLU A 35 7.20 -1.67 19.33
N GLY A 36 8.43 -2.14 19.58
CA GLY A 36 8.69 -3.26 20.49
C GLY A 36 8.33 -4.65 19.98
N LYS A 37 7.68 -4.79 18.81
CA LYS A 37 7.42 -6.09 18.14
C LYS A 37 8.49 -6.47 17.11
N LEU A 38 9.24 -5.47 16.65
CA LEU A 38 10.32 -5.66 15.69
C LEU A 38 11.67 -5.82 16.41
N THR A 39 12.55 -6.63 15.83
CA THR A 39 13.96 -6.59 16.21
C THR A 39 14.58 -5.26 15.77
N ALA A 40 15.70 -4.87 16.37
CA ALA A 40 16.40 -3.63 15.99
C ALA A 40 16.79 -3.63 14.49
N GLU A 41 17.25 -4.78 13.99
CA GLU A 41 17.62 -4.99 12.58
C GLU A 41 16.41 -4.90 11.65
N ASP A 42 15.29 -5.55 12.01
CA ASP A 42 14.05 -5.51 11.23
C ASP A 42 13.48 -4.07 11.19
N LYS A 43 13.51 -3.34 12.31
CA LYS A 43 13.08 -1.94 12.39
C LYS A 43 13.95 -1.04 11.51
N GLU A 44 15.28 -1.17 11.60
CA GLU A 44 16.21 -0.38 10.79
C GLU A 44 16.01 -0.64 9.29
N THR A 45 15.86 -1.92 8.91
CA THR A 45 15.63 -2.32 7.53
C THR A 45 14.35 -1.72 6.97
N LEU A 46 13.24 -1.79 7.71
CA LEU A 46 11.96 -1.20 7.32
C LEU A 46 12.04 0.33 7.22
N SER A 47 12.56 1.00 8.26
CA SER A 47 12.68 2.46 8.26
C SER A 47 13.51 2.95 7.08
N LYS A 48 14.66 2.32 6.82
CA LYS A 48 15.50 2.67 5.69
C LYS A 48 14.81 2.43 4.35
N THR A 49 14.13 1.30 4.18
CA THR A 49 13.41 0.99 2.93
C THR A 49 12.33 2.03 2.64
N VAL A 50 11.56 2.43 3.66
CA VAL A 50 10.52 3.46 3.53
C VAL A 50 11.11 4.84 3.27
N ASP A 51 12.18 5.22 3.98
CA ASP A 51 12.83 6.51 3.78
C ASP A 51 13.49 6.61 2.38
N ASP A 52 14.17 5.56 1.93
CA ASP A 52 14.74 5.50 0.57
C ASP A 52 13.65 5.58 -0.51
N ALA A 53 12.49 4.95 -0.28
CA ALA A 53 11.35 5.03 -1.19
C ALA A 53 10.67 6.41 -1.19
N LEU A 54 10.56 7.08 -0.04
CA LEU A 54 10.05 8.45 0.07
C LEU A 54 10.98 9.44 -0.65
N ILE A 55 12.30 9.30 -0.52
CA ILE A 55 13.28 10.12 -1.26
C ILE A 55 13.09 9.90 -2.76
N TRP A 56 13.03 8.64 -3.20
CA TRP A 56 12.77 8.35 -4.61
C TRP A 56 11.43 8.95 -5.08
N PHE A 57 10.38 8.87 -4.27
CA PHE A 57 9.07 9.43 -4.59
C PHE A 57 9.12 10.95 -4.80
N GLU A 58 9.83 11.67 -3.92
CA GLU A 58 10.01 13.12 -4.02
C GLU A 58 10.86 13.52 -5.24
N ASP A 59 11.90 12.75 -5.56
CA ASP A 59 12.78 12.98 -6.71
C ASP A 59 12.13 12.64 -8.05
N ASN A 60 11.07 11.82 -8.04
CA ASN A 60 10.38 11.35 -9.24
C ASN A 60 8.90 11.76 -9.26
N PRO A 61 8.56 13.06 -9.22
CA PRO A 61 7.17 13.54 -9.14
C PRO A 61 6.36 13.32 -10.44
N ALA A 62 7.04 12.93 -11.53
CA ALA A 62 6.44 12.72 -12.83
C ALA A 62 6.66 11.30 -13.38
N ALA A 63 7.06 10.35 -12.53
CA ALA A 63 7.23 8.94 -12.93
C ALA A 63 5.96 8.38 -13.57
N GLU A 64 6.13 7.34 -14.37
CA GLU A 64 5.02 6.62 -15.00
C GLU A 64 4.30 5.75 -13.97
N LYS A 65 3.04 5.41 -14.26
CA LYS A 65 2.22 4.55 -13.38
C LYS A 65 2.97 3.27 -12.98
N SER A 66 3.58 2.59 -13.95
CA SER A 66 4.33 1.35 -13.71
C SER A 66 5.52 1.55 -12.78
N GLU A 67 6.18 2.71 -12.81
CA GLU A 67 7.33 2.98 -11.94
C GLU A 67 6.88 3.17 -10.49
N TYR A 68 5.74 3.82 -10.25
CA TYR A 68 5.14 3.90 -8.91
C TYR A 68 4.70 2.53 -8.41
N ASP A 69 4.02 1.74 -9.26
CA ASP A 69 3.57 0.38 -8.92
C ASP A 69 4.76 -0.54 -8.60
N ASP A 70 5.84 -0.48 -9.39
CA ASP A 70 7.03 -1.29 -9.17
C ASP A 70 7.76 -0.86 -7.91
N LYS A 71 7.82 0.45 -7.63
CA LYS A 71 8.40 0.96 -6.37
C LYS A 71 7.63 0.48 -5.15
N GLN A 72 6.30 0.45 -5.22
CA GLN A 72 5.46 -0.09 -4.16
C GLN A 72 5.80 -1.57 -3.90
N LYS A 73 5.88 -2.39 -4.96
CA LYS A 73 6.24 -3.82 -4.84
C LYS A 73 7.64 -4.04 -4.27
N GLU A 74 8.61 -3.19 -4.62
CA GLU A 74 9.96 -3.25 -4.03
C GLU A 74 9.90 -3.09 -2.51
N VAL A 75 9.10 -2.14 -2.03
CA VAL A 75 8.92 -1.90 -0.58
C VAL A 75 8.16 -3.06 0.06
N GLU A 76 7.08 -3.53 -0.55
CA GLU A 76 6.27 -4.65 -0.06
C GLU A 76 7.08 -5.96 0.04
N ALA A 77 7.98 -6.22 -0.91
CA ALA A 77 8.83 -7.41 -0.91
C ALA A 77 9.73 -7.50 0.33
N VAL A 78 10.11 -6.35 0.91
CA VAL A 78 10.86 -6.26 2.16
C VAL A 78 9.90 -6.16 3.36
N ALA A 79 8.83 -5.38 3.24
CA ALA A 79 7.93 -5.09 4.33
C ALA A 79 7.11 -6.31 4.77
N ASN A 80 6.46 -6.99 3.82
CA ASN A 80 5.54 -8.09 4.09
C ASN A 80 6.16 -9.24 4.92
N PRO A 81 7.36 -9.76 4.62
CA PRO A 81 7.95 -10.82 5.44
C PRO A 81 8.27 -10.36 6.86
N ILE A 82 8.70 -9.11 7.04
CA ILE A 82 9.02 -8.55 8.37
C ILE A 82 7.74 -8.30 9.17
N LEU A 83 6.72 -7.71 8.54
CA LEU A 83 5.41 -7.48 9.15
C LEU A 83 4.80 -8.80 9.62
N LYS A 84 4.77 -9.82 8.76
CA LYS A 84 4.26 -11.15 9.10
C LYS A 84 4.95 -11.72 10.34
N LYS A 85 6.29 -11.69 10.39
CA LYS A 85 7.08 -12.13 11.55
C LYS A 85 6.74 -11.32 12.81
N ALA A 86 6.57 -10.00 12.69
CA ALA A 86 6.22 -9.13 13.82
C ALA A 86 4.84 -9.48 14.40
N TYR A 87 3.83 -9.71 13.55
CA TYR A 87 2.49 -10.12 13.97
C TYR A 87 2.48 -11.53 14.59
N GLU A 88 3.20 -12.49 14.01
CA GLU A 88 3.35 -13.85 14.56
C GLU A 88 4.03 -13.86 15.94
N SER A 89 4.98 -12.93 16.16
CA SER A 89 5.65 -12.78 17.45
C SER A 89 4.84 -11.99 18.49
N GLY A 90 3.83 -11.23 18.05
CA GLY A 90 3.04 -10.31 18.88
C GLY A 90 1.71 -10.87 19.39
N ALA A 91 1.14 -11.91 18.78
CA ALA A 91 -0.13 -12.49 19.23
C ALA A 91 -0.24 -13.98 18.88
N GLY A 92 -0.56 -14.79 19.90
CA GLY A 92 -1.34 -15.99 19.64
C GLY A 92 -2.65 -15.57 18.96
N GLY A 93 -2.82 -16.00 17.70
CA GLY A 93 -4.08 -16.03 16.97
C GLY A 93 -4.85 -14.72 16.88
N ASN A 94 -4.61 -13.96 15.82
CA ASN A 94 -5.73 -13.51 15.00
C ASN A 94 -5.20 -13.20 13.60
N SER A 95 -5.79 -13.87 12.60
CA SER A 95 -5.54 -13.62 11.18
C SER A 95 -5.54 -12.11 10.92
N ALA A 96 -4.39 -11.58 10.51
CA ALA A 96 -4.37 -10.38 9.70
C ALA A 96 -4.67 -10.88 8.29
N ASP A 97 -5.97 -11.05 8.04
CA ASP A 97 -6.51 -11.07 6.69
C ASP A 97 -5.98 -9.85 5.93
N ASP A 98 -5.94 -10.04 4.62
CA ASP A 98 -5.54 -9.18 3.51
C ASP A 98 -6.12 -7.74 3.52
N ASP A 99 -6.76 -7.30 4.60
CA ASP A 99 -7.56 -6.07 4.73
C ASP A 99 -6.79 -4.84 5.24
N PHE A 100 -5.53 -4.97 5.73
CA PHE A 100 -4.80 -3.79 6.24
C PHE A 100 -4.15 -2.93 5.13
N MET A 101 -4.04 -3.44 3.90
CA MET A 101 -3.30 -2.77 2.81
C MET A 101 -4.08 -2.67 1.49
N GLY A 102 -5.41 -2.63 1.55
CA GLY A 102 -6.22 -2.15 0.44
C GLY A 102 -7.55 -2.86 0.30
N GLU A 103 -8.63 -2.22 0.75
CA GLU A 103 -9.86 -1.99 -0.03
C GLU A 103 -10.93 -1.35 0.87
N ASP A 104 -10.86 -0.03 1.05
CA ASP A 104 -12.01 0.78 1.45
C ASP A 104 -12.22 1.88 0.38
N VAL A 105 -12.84 1.48 -0.72
CA VAL A 105 -13.55 2.40 -1.62
C VAL A 105 -15.03 2.04 -1.60
N ASP A 106 -15.72 2.60 -0.61
CA ASP A 106 -17.18 2.58 -0.50
C ASP A 106 -17.82 3.34 -1.69
N GLY A 107 -18.73 2.66 -2.39
CA GLY A 107 -19.87 3.31 -3.06
C GLY A 107 -19.96 3.22 -4.59
N VAL A 108 -20.72 2.22 -5.08
CA VAL A 108 -21.79 2.45 -6.08
C VAL A 108 -22.98 1.55 -5.76
N ASP A 109 -24.06 2.22 -5.39
CA ASP A 109 -25.46 1.83 -5.45
C ASP A 109 -25.87 1.41 -6.88
N ASP A 110 -26.35 0.18 -7.08
CA ASP A 110 -27.39 -0.11 -8.09
C ASP A 110 -28.25 -1.27 -7.58
N GLY A 111 -29.56 -1.01 -7.51
CA GLY A 111 -30.60 -1.88 -6.95
C GLY A 111 -30.97 -3.08 -7.83
N PRO A 112 -32.14 -3.71 -7.57
CA PRO A 112 -32.36 -5.13 -7.80
C PRO A 112 -32.77 -5.45 -9.24
N SER A 113 -32.13 -6.44 -9.87
CA SER A 113 -32.68 -7.13 -11.04
C SER A 113 -33.36 -8.43 -10.60
N VAL A 114 -34.68 -8.31 -10.41
CA VAL A 114 -35.62 -9.43 -10.42
C VAL A 114 -35.53 -10.12 -11.78
N GLU A 115 -35.08 -11.38 -11.82
CA GLU A 115 -35.32 -12.24 -12.99
C GLU A 115 -36.74 -12.77 -12.88
N GLU A 116 -37.62 -12.09 -13.62
CA GLU A 116 -38.93 -12.58 -14.01
C GLU A 116 -38.80 -13.83 -14.89
N VAL A 117 -39.46 -14.90 -14.45
CA VAL A 117 -40.37 -15.74 -15.25
C VAL A 117 -39.79 -16.41 -16.52
N ASP A 118 -39.56 -17.72 -16.40
CA ASP A 118 -40.15 -18.73 -17.30
C ASP A 118 -40.41 -20.05 -16.54
#